data_AF-A0A7Y5NAE6-F1
#
_entry.id   AF-A0A7Y5NAE6-F1
#
_cell.length_a   1.000
_cell.length_b   1.000
_cell.length_c   1.000
_cell.angle_alpha   90.00
_cell.angle_beta   90.00
_cell.angle_gamma   90.00
#
_symmetry.space_group_name_H-M   'P 1'
#
loop_
_entity.id
_entity.type
_entity.pdbx_description
1 polymer ?
#
loop_
_entity_poly.entity_id
_entity_poly.type
_entity_poly.pdbx_seq_one_letter_code
_entity_poly.pdbx_strand_id
1 'polypeptide(L)' 'MKGNEAIFKTTSALLLRAPLEPGPVTGAVHKLVRESMPMLLDDRVLAEDLAAAAHLISSEEVVRRAEEVVGEL' A
#
# COMPACT_ATOMS: atom_id res chain seq x y z
N MET A 1 0.67 14.56 -5.42
CA MET A 1 0.33 14.42 -3.98
C MET A 1 -0.91 13.56 -3.72
N LYS A 2 -2.04 13.71 -4.42
CA LYS A 2 -3.29 12.98 -4.09
C LYS A 2 -3.20 11.44 -4.13
N GLY A 3 -2.33 10.87 -4.97
CA GLY A 3 -2.18 9.41 -5.10
C GLY A 3 -1.57 8.73 -3.86
N ASN A 4 -0.57 9.36 -3.24
CA ASN A 4 0.21 8.77 -2.14
C ASN A 4 -0.65 8.57 -0.89
N GLU A 5 -1.46 9.57 -0.55
CA GLU A 5 -2.38 9.48 0.58
C GLU A 5 -3.47 8.42 0.38
N ALA A 6 -3.93 8.23 -0.87
CA ALA A 6 -4.98 7.28 -1.19
C ALA A 6 -4.52 5.83 -0.93
N ILE A 7 -3.30 5.48 -1.32
CA ILE A 7 -2.73 4.15 -1.06
C ILE A 7 -2.58 3.91 0.44
N PHE A 8 -1.97 4.85 1.18
CA PHE A 8 -1.79 4.72 2.63
C PHE A 8 -3.12 4.51 3.37
N LYS A 9 -4.13 5.33 3.06
CA LYS A 9 -5.47 5.23 3.67
C LYS A 9 -6.16 3.92 3.34
N THR A 10 -6.10 3.49 2.08
CA THR A 10 -6.83 2.30 1.60
C THR A 10 -6.26 1.02 2.20
N THR A 11 -4.93 0.91 2.31
CA THR A 11 -4.25 -0.23 2.95
C THR A 11 -4.64 -0.35 4.43
N SER A 12 -4.75 0.75 5.17
CA SER A 12 -5.22 0.71 6.56
C SER A 12 -6.72 0.37 6.65
N ALA A 13 -7.54 0.85 5.70
CA ALA A 13 -8.97 0.56 5.65
C ALA A 13 -9.30 -0.92 5.41
N LEU A 14 -8.42 -1.70 4.77
CA LEU A 14 -8.62 -3.13 4.56
C LEU A 14 -8.74 -3.90 5.88
N LEU A 15 -8.04 -3.47 6.93
CA LEU A 15 -8.10 -4.12 8.25
C LEU A 15 -9.43 -3.90 8.97
N LEU A 16 -10.09 -2.76 8.72
CA LEU A 16 -11.44 -2.49 9.24
C LEU A 16 -12.49 -3.45 8.68
N ARG A 17 -12.13 -4.23 7.66
CA ARG A 17 -12.99 -5.23 7.03
C ARG A 17 -12.70 -6.66 7.51
N ALA A 18 -11.82 -6.85 8.49
CA ALA A 18 -11.57 -8.17 9.07
C ALA A 18 -12.91 -8.83 9.51
N PRO A 19 -13.11 -10.14 9.24
CA PRO A 19 -12.14 -11.14 8.78
C PRO A 19 -12.05 -11.29 7.24
N LEU A 20 -12.49 -10.31 6.45
CA LEU A 20 -12.40 -10.40 4.98
C LEU A 20 -10.95 -10.25 4.52
N GLU A 21 -10.50 -11.22 3.71
CA GLU A 21 -9.20 -11.18 3.06
C GLU A 21 -9.29 -10.46 1.71
N PRO A 22 -8.30 -9.61 1.36
CA PRO A 22 -8.23 -8.99 0.05
C PRO A 22 -7.97 -10.02 -1.06
N GLY A 23 -8.41 -9.70 -2.28
CA GLY A 23 -8.08 -10.51 -3.46
C GLY A 23 -6.57 -10.55 -3.74
N PRO A 24 -6.06 -11.50 -4.55
CA PRO A 24 -4.62 -11.78 -4.69
C PRO A 24 -3.75 -10.57 -5.02
N VAL A 25 -4.13 -9.77 -6.03
CA VAL A 25 -3.38 -8.55 -6.42
C VAL A 25 -3.38 -7.53 -5.30
N THR A 26 -4.55 -7.22 -4.77
CA THR A 26 -4.72 -6.26 -3.67
C THR A 26 -3.96 -6.71 -2.43
N GLY A 27 -3.93 -8.01 -2.13
CA GLY A 27 -3.17 -8.60 -1.04
C GLY A 27 -1.65 -8.44 -1.22
N ALA A 28 -1.14 -8.69 -2.43
CA ALA A 28 0.27 -8.51 -2.76
C ALA A 28 0.72 -7.04 -2.64
N VAL A 29 -0.09 -6.11 -3.16
CA VAL A 29 0.15 -4.67 -3.02
C VAL A 29 0.03 -4.24 -1.55
N HIS A 30 -0.99 -4.70 -0.83
CA HIS A 30 -1.16 -4.42 0.60
C HIS A 30 0.08 -4.85 1.40
N LYS A 31 0.62 -6.05 1.11
CA LYS A 31 1.84 -6.55 1.74
C LYS A 31 3.06 -5.67 1.43
N LEU A 32 3.29 -5.31 0.16
CA LEU A 32 4.37 -4.40 -0.26
C LEU A 32 4.32 -3.08 0.51
N VAL A 33 3.12 -2.49 0.59
CA VAL A 33 2.89 -1.23 1.29
C VAL A 33 3.22 -1.37 2.79
N ARG A 34 2.93 -2.51 3.41
CA ARG A 34 3.22 -2.77 4.83
C ARG A 34 4.69 -3.07 5.12
N GLU A 35 5.42 -3.62 4.16
CA GLU A 35 6.88 -3.78 4.23
C GLU A 35 7.58 -2.41 4.22
N SER A 36 7.03 -1.43 3.51
CA SER A 36 7.60 -0.08 3.40
C SER A 36 7.08 0.91 4.46
N MET A 37 5.85 0.71 4.93
CA MET A 37 5.16 1.59 5.88
C MET A 37 4.43 0.76 6.94
N PRO A 38 4.94 0.72 8.18
CA PRO A 38 4.29 0.02 9.28
C PRO A 38 2.86 0.51 9.50
N MET A 39 2.03 -0.34 10.10
CA MET A 39 0.68 0.05 10.47
C MET A 39 0.67 1.28 11.37
N LEU A 40 -0.32 2.16 11.18
CA LEU A 40 -0.56 3.28 12.06
C LEU A 40 -1.42 2.81 13.24
N LEU A 41 -0.78 2.55 14.37
CA LEU A 41 -1.46 2.15 15.61
C LEU A 41 -1.73 3.35 16.53
N ASP A 42 -0.75 4.25 16.59
CA ASP A 42 -0.79 5.50 17.32
C ASP A 42 -0.41 6.65 16.38
N ASP A 43 -0.79 7.88 16.74
CA ASP A 43 -0.40 9.06 15.99
C ASP A 43 1.12 9.22 15.94
N ARG A 44 1.65 9.44 14.74
CA ARG A 44 3.08 9.71 14.48
C ARG A 44 3.25 10.71 13.35
N VAL A 45 4.47 11.20 13.18
CA VAL A 45 4.83 12.03 12.04
C VAL A 45 4.81 11.18 10.76
N LEU A 46 3.95 11.53 9.81
CA LEU A 46 3.73 10.76 8.58
C LEU A 46 4.63 11.19 7.40
N ALA A 47 5.55 12.14 7.61
CA ALA A 47 6.37 12.66 6.52
C ALA A 47 7.20 11.54 5.85
N GLU A 48 7.76 10.64 6.65
CA GLU A 48 8.54 9.49 6.17
C GLU A 48 7.64 8.44 5.49
N ASP A 49 6.47 8.15 6.05
CA ASP A 49 5.48 7.26 5.43
C ASP A 49 5.05 7.80 4.05
N LEU A 50 4.74 9.09 3.97
CA LEU A 50 4.33 9.72 2.70
C LEU A 50 5.46 9.77 1.67
N ALA A 51 6.72 9.92 2.12
CA ALA A 51 7.88 9.84 1.25
C ALA A 51 8.09 8.40 0.72
N ALA A 52 7.92 7.38 1.56
CA ALA A 52 7.97 5.98 1.14
C ALA A 52 6.85 5.65 0.14
N ALA A 53 5.62 6.11 0.40
CA ALA A 53 4.50 5.97 -0.54
C ALA A 53 4.78 6.69 -1.87
N ALA A 54 5.37 7.88 -1.82
CA ALA A 54 5.79 8.61 -3.03
C ALA A 54 6.80 7.80 -3.84
N HIS A 55 7.79 7.22 -3.17
CA HIS A 55 8.81 6.41 -3.80
C HIS A 55 8.19 5.20 -4.50
N LEU A 56 7.38 4.40 -3.80
CA LEU A 56 6.70 3.21 -4.35
C LEU A 56 5.86 3.50 -5.60
N ILE A 57 5.20 4.66 -5.65
CA ILE A 57 4.44 5.10 -6.83
C ILE A 57 5.39 5.54 -7.94
N SER A 58 6.35 6.42 -7.64
CA SER A 58 7.26 6.99 -8.63
C SER A 58 8.23 5.98 -9.24
N SER A 59 8.57 4.92 -8.50
CA SER A 59 9.42 3.83 -8.97
C SER A 59 8.63 2.76 -9.70
N GLU A 60 7.29 2.87 -9.78
CA GLU A 60 6.37 1.87 -10.36
C GLU A 60 6.38 0.51 -9.65
N GLU A 61 6.90 0.44 -8.41
CA GLU A 61 6.95 -0.80 -7.60
C GLU A 61 5.56 -1.42 -7.43
N VAL A 62 4.55 -0.56 -7.25
CA VAL A 62 3.16 -0.98 -7.06
C VAL A 62 2.62 -1.70 -8.30
N VAL A 63 2.96 -1.19 -9.49
CA VAL A 63 2.53 -1.77 -10.77
C VAL A 63 3.27 -3.09 -10.98
N ARG A 64 4.60 -3.09 -10.84
CA ARG A 64 5.42 -4.31 -10.95
C ARG A 64 4.91 -5.43 -10.04
N ARG A 65 4.60 -5.12 -8.78
CA ARG A 65 4.08 -6.10 -7.83
C ARG A 65 2.69 -6.62 -8.20
N ALA A 66 1.85 -5.80 -8.82
CA ALA A 66 0.56 -6.25 -9.33
C ALA A 66 0.75 -7.18 -10.53
N GLU A 67 1.62 -6.82 -11.46
CA GLU A 67 1.93 -7.60 -12.67
C GLU A 67 2.55 -8.97 -12.35
N GLU A 68 3.36 -9.07 -11.30
CA GLU A 68 3.88 -10.36 -10.77
C GLU A 68 2.76 -11.36 -10.43
N VAL A 69 1.54 -10.87 -10.14
CA VAL A 69 0.40 -11.71 -9.75
C VAL A 69 -0.54 -12.01 -10.92
N VAL A 70 -0.79 -11.05 -11.81
CA VAL A 70 -1.80 -11.19 -12.89
C VAL A 70 -1.24 -11.20 -14.31
N GLY A 71 0.06 -10.97 -14.50
CA GLY A 71 0.67 -10.69 -15.79
C GLY A 71 0.66 -9.18 -16.11
N GLU A 72 1.19 -8.84 -17.28
CA GLU A 72 1.30 -7.45 -17.76
C GLU A 72 -0.07 -6.75 -17.78
N LEU A 73 -0.13 -5.51 -17.26
CA LEU A 73 -1.34 -4.71 -17.09
C LEU A 73 -1.63 -3.77 -18.28
#